data_AF-A0A932QJT3-F1
#
_entry.id   AF-A0A932QJT3-F1
#
_cell.length_a   1.000
_cell.length_b   1.000
_cell.length_c   1.000
_cell.angle_alpha   90.00
_cell.angle_beta   90.00
_cell.angle_gamma   90.00
#
_symmetry.space_group_name_H-M   'P 1'
#
loop_
_entity.id
_entity.type
_entity.pdbx_description
1 polymer ?
#
loop_
_entity_poly.entity_id
_entity_poly.type
_entity_poly.pdbx_seq_one_letter_code
_entity_poly.pdbx_strand_id
1 'polypeptide(L)'
;MPGRSLFRILGVPIALVVLGAVLVVPNMTLATSGVTFNQSITGTLDIGIVDGSGNTVGSPSITFSSKTFTASGQTSTGTLGSASQKMRVTNPTSTATWALTVAATSGNTTLWSDGSNTMDFNGSASAGRLTVDASGSTLAGVGGTSTSNITKGSSTSFVQGTTDSITLLSAGGSAAAPGQWDLTSVSLTQDIPALQATGNYSIGMTLTAS
;
A
#
# COMPACT_ATOMS: atom_id res chain seq x y z
N MET A 1 -52.00 -83.45 88.73
CA MET A 1 -52.01 -83.86 87.29
C MET A 1 -52.83 -82.83 86.52
N PRO A 2 -52.60 -82.53 85.23
CA PRO A 2 -51.45 -81.85 84.61
C PRO A 2 -51.84 -80.56 83.84
N GLY A 3 -50.86 -79.68 83.58
CA GLY A 3 -50.57 -79.15 82.22
C GLY A 3 -51.37 -77.98 81.58
N ARG A 4 -50.57 -76.98 81.13
CA ARG A 4 -50.66 -76.22 79.84
C ARG A 4 -51.75 -75.12 79.76
N SER A 5 -51.60 -73.95 79.12
CA SER A 5 -50.62 -73.42 78.16
C SER A 5 -50.62 -71.88 78.20
N LEU A 6 -49.46 -71.32 77.89
CA LEU A 6 -49.07 -69.93 77.64
C LEU A 6 -49.87 -69.25 76.51
N PHE A 7 -50.15 -67.94 76.59
CA PHE A 7 -50.03 -66.98 75.46
C PHE A 7 -49.97 -65.51 75.94
N ARG A 8 -48.87 -64.83 75.58
CA ARG A 8 -48.59 -63.39 75.71
C ARG A 8 -49.25 -62.61 74.56
N ILE A 9 -49.71 -61.38 74.80
CA ILE A 9 -49.91 -60.37 73.74
C ILE A 9 -49.12 -59.12 74.10
N LEU A 10 -48.24 -58.73 73.17
CA LEU A 10 -47.28 -57.62 73.17
C LEU A 10 -47.99 -56.27 72.99
N GLY A 11 -47.42 -55.22 73.61
CA GLY A 11 -47.76 -53.82 73.35
C GLY A 11 -47.24 -53.33 71.98
N VAL A 12 -47.99 -52.41 71.38
CA VAL A 12 -47.64 -51.74 70.11
C VAL A 12 -47.11 -50.33 70.44
N PRO A 13 -45.90 -49.93 70.02
CA PRO A 13 -45.50 -48.53 70.07
C PRO A 13 -45.95 -47.81 68.79
N ILE A 14 -46.63 -46.68 68.96
CA ILE A 14 -46.98 -45.76 67.87
C ILE A 14 -45.73 -44.92 67.57
N ALA A 15 -45.14 -45.11 66.39
CA ALA A 15 -44.06 -44.27 65.89
C ALA A 15 -44.64 -43.02 65.21
N LEU A 16 -44.37 -41.85 65.78
CA LEU A 16 -44.71 -40.55 65.19
C LEU A 16 -43.65 -40.21 64.12
N VAL A 17 -44.02 -40.28 62.83
CA VAL A 17 -43.15 -39.89 61.72
C VAL A 17 -43.29 -38.40 61.46
N VAL A 18 -42.29 -37.60 61.82
CA VAL A 18 -42.20 -36.19 61.46
C VAL A 18 -41.64 -36.08 60.04
N LEU A 19 -42.48 -35.75 59.08
CA LEU A 19 -42.10 -35.55 57.68
C LEU A 19 -41.61 -34.10 57.52
N GLY A 20 -40.29 -33.88 57.60
CA GLY A 20 -39.68 -32.58 57.28
C GLY A 20 -39.69 -32.33 55.77
N ALA A 21 -40.47 -31.37 55.30
CA ALA A 21 -40.41 -30.91 53.91
C ALA A 21 -39.08 -30.16 53.69
N VAL A 22 -38.13 -30.80 53.01
CA VAL A 22 -36.91 -30.14 52.52
C VAL A 22 -37.31 -29.24 51.35
N LEU A 23 -37.22 -27.93 51.54
CA LEU A 23 -37.38 -26.96 50.46
C LEU A 23 -36.14 -27.04 49.56
N VAL A 24 -36.22 -27.83 48.49
CA VAL A 24 -35.21 -27.84 47.43
C VAL A 24 -35.43 -26.59 46.59
N VAL A 25 -34.67 -25.53 46.86
CA VAL A 25 -34.62 -24.38 45.94
C VAL A 25 -33.87 -24.86 44.70
N PRO A 26 -34.48 -24.87 43.49
CA PRO A 26 -33.76 -25.31 42.31
C PRO A 26 -32.59 -24.36 42.08
N ASN A 27 -31.37 -24.92 42.01
CA ASN A 27 -30.20 -24.17 41.58
C ASN A 27 -30.45 -23.71 40.14
N MET A 28 -30.78 -22.44 39.94
CA MET A 28 -30.89 -21.87 38.59
C MET A 28 -29.49 -21.85 37.98
N THR A 29 -29.20 -22.85 37.16
CA THR A 29 -27.98 -22.89 36.35
C THR A 29 -28.20 -21.96 35.16
N LEU A 30 -27.49 -20.83 35.14
CA LEU A 30 -27.46 -19.95 33.99
C LEU A 30 -26.67 -20.64 32.87
N ALA A 31 -27.37 -21.11 31.84
CA ALA A 31 -26.73 -21.57 30.62
C ALA A 31 -26.18 -20.35 29.87
N THR A 32 -24.87 -20.21 29.83
CA THR A 32 -24.18 -19.17 29.07
C THR A 32 -23.42 -19.81 27.91
N SER A 33 -23.52 -19.21 26.73
CA SER A 33 -22.78 -19.60 25.53
C SER A 33 -21.93 -18.42 25.09
N GLY A 34 -20.62 -18.63 24.99
CA GLY A 34 -19.71 -17.64 24.42
C GLY A 34 -19.83 -17.62 22.90
N VAL A 35 -19.83 -16.43 22.31
CA VAL A 35 -19.67 -16.23 20.87
C VAL A 35 -18.37 -15.50 20.60
N THR A 36 -17.70 -15.83 19.49
CA THR A 36 -16.49 -15.13 19.04
C THR A 36 -16.82 -14.33 17.78
N PHE A 37 -16.61 -13.02 17.84
CA PHE A 37 -16.66 -12.15 16.67
C PHE A 37 -15.28 -12.11 16.03
N ASN A 38 -15.19 -12.49 14.76
CA ASN A 38 -13.95 -12.45 14.00
C ASN A 38 -14.04 -11.35 12.92
N GLN A 39 -12.97 -10.57 12.78
CA GLN A 39 -12.79 -9.61 11.70
C GLN A 39 -11.44 -9.88 11.03
N SER A 40 -11.44 -9.92 9.70
CA SER A 40 -10.22 -9.98 8.90
C SER A 40 -10.09 -8.70 8.08
N ILE A 41 -8.87 -8.14 8.03
CA ILE A 41 -8.51 -6.98 7.20
C ILE A 41 -7.36 -7.44 6.32
N THR A 42 -7.49 -7.26 5.00
CA THR A 42 -6.48 -7.70 4.01
C THR A 42 -6.14 -6.55 3.06
N GLY A 43 -4.97 -6.63 2.43
CA GLY A 43 -4.49 -5.66 1.46
C GLY A 43 -3.09 -6.03 0.97
N THR A 44 -2.67 -5.41 -0.12
CA THR A 44 -1.34 -5.59 -0.71
C THR A 44 -0.63 -4.26 -0.86
N LEU A 45 0.68 -4.29 -1.03
CA LEU A 45 1.43 -3.12 -1.46
C LEU A 45 0.82 -2.58 -2.77
N ASP A 46 0.62 -1.27 -2.83
CA ASP A 46 -0.03 -0.60 -3.95
C ASP A 46 0.59 0.76 -4.21
N ILE A 47 0.47 1.22 -5.46
CA ILE A 47 0.89 2.55 -5.92
C ILE A 47 -0.20 3.18 -6.77
N GLY A 48 -0.56 4.41 -6.44
CA GLY A 48 -1.50 5.21 -7.24
C GLY A 48 -1.04 6.66 -7.38
N ILE A 49 -1.60 7.35 -8.39
CA ILE A 49 -1.55 8.82 -8.44
C ILE A 49 -2.82 9.35 -7.80
N VAL A 50 -2.68 10.25 -6.82
CA VAL A 50 -3.81 10.82 -6.08
C VAL A 50 -3.80 12.34 -6.09
N ASP A 51 -4.97 12.95 -5.97
CA ASP A 51 -5.13 14.39 -5.85
C ASP A 51 -4.77 14.91 -4.44
N GLY A 52 -4.94 16.22 -4.22
CA GLY A 52 -4.68 16.85 -2.93
C GLY A 52 -5.51 16.28 -1.78
N SER A 53 -6.70 15.76 -2.07
CA SER A 53 -7.63 15.14 -1.12
C SER A 53 -7.38 13.63 -0.95
N GLY A 54 -6.53 13.03 -1.79
CA GLY A 54 -6.23 11.61 -1.76
C GLY A 54 -7.11 10.75 -2.66
N ASN A 55 -7.91 11.33 -3.57
CA ASN A 55 -8.67 10.57 -4.55
C ASN A 55 -7.80 10.17 -5.74
N THR A 56 -8.03 8.99 -6.30
CA THR A 56 -7.32 8.51 -7.49
C THR A 56 -7.51 9.44 -8.68
N VAL A 57 -6.40 9.79 -9.34
CA VAL A 57 -6.39 10.52 -10.61
C VAL A 57 -6.45 9.50 -11.75
N GLY A 58 -7.56 9.48 -12.50
CA GLY A 58 -7.80 8.46 -13.53
C GLY A 58 -6.94 8.61 -14.81
N SER A 59 -6.39 9.80 -15.06
CA SER A 59 -5.55 10.06 -16.24
C SER A 59 -4.42 11.03 -15.88
N PRO A 60 -3.41 10.55 -15.13
CA PRO A 60 -2.33 11.41 -14.70
C PRO A 60 -1.45 11.83 -15.88
N SER A 61 -0.98 13.08 -15.86
CA SER A 61 -0.10 13.61 -16.91
C SER A 61 0.91 14.60 -16.35
N ILE A 62 2.06 14.68 -17.01
CA ILE A 62 3.16 15.57 -16.65
C ILE A 62 3.47 16.42 -17.88
N THR A 63 3.55 17.73 -17.67
CA THR A 63 3.90 18.68 -18.74
C THR A 63 5.34 19.11 -18.57
N PHE A 64 6.11 19.03 -19.64
CA PHE A 64 7.45 19.61 -19.74
C PHE A 64 7.37 21.04 -20.26
N SER A 65 8.37 21.87 -19.94
CA SER A 65 8.47 23.23 -20.47
C SER A 65 8.46 23.24 -22.01
N SER A 66 7.68 24.13 -22.62
CA SER A 66 7.65 24.25 -24.08
C SER A 66 8.99 24.73 -24.62
N LYS A 67 9.39 24.24 -25.80
CA LYS A 67 10.60 24.66 -26.52
C LYS A 67 10.26 25.08 -27.93
N THR A 68 11.11 25.93 -28.51
CA THR A 68 11.03 26.35 -29.90
C THR A 68 12.06 25.60 -30.73
N PHE A 69 11.71 25.32 -31.99
CA PHE A 69 12.61 24.71 -32.96
C PHE A 69 13.97 25.42 -33.02
N THR A 70 15.05 24.64 -33.11
CA THR A 70 16.42 25.15 -33.23
C THR A 70 17.35 24.09 -33.83
N ALA A 71 18.47 24.53 -34.40
CA ALA A 71 19.53 23.68 -34.93
C ALA A 71 20.53 23.19 -33.87
N SER A 72 20.26 23.42 -32.58
CA SER A 72 21.09 22.96 -31.46
C SER A 72 20.26 22.14 -30.47
N GLY A 73 20.89 21.21 -29.76
CA GLY A 73 20.19 20.44 -28.72
C GLY A 73 19.66 21.35 -27.60
N GLN A 74 18.56 20.94 -26.98
CA GLN A 74 17.91 21.68 -25.90
C GLN A 74 17.64 20.77 -24.71
N THR A 75 17.42 21.36 -23.53
CA THR A 75 16.94 20.64 -22.35
C THR A 75 15.58 21.18 -21.94
N SER A 76 14.61 20.29 -21.75
CA SER A 76 13.30 20.63 -21.20
C SER A 76 13.11 20.00 -19.84
N THR A 77 12.51 20.74 -18.90
CA THR A 77 12.28 20.26 -17.54
C THR A 77 10.80 20.03 -17.28
N GLY A 78 10.51 19.07 -16.41
CA GLY A 78 9.18 18.74 -15.91
C GLY A 78 9.24 18.35 -14.45
N THR A 79 8.07 18.17 -13.83
CA THR A 79 7.97 17.74 -12.43
C THR A 79 6.99 16.58 -12.32
N LEU A 80 7.49 15.42 -11.91
CA LEU A 80 6.69 14.27 -11.54
C LEU A 80 6.24 14.41 -10.09
N GLY A 81 4.92 14.37 -9.86
CA GLY A 81 4.35 14.55 -8.53
C GLY A 81 4.04 16.01 -8.22
N SER A 82 2.83 16.48 -8.56
CA SER A 82 2.31 17.81 -8.17
C SER A 82 1.35 17.68 -6.99
N ALA A 83 0.94 18.79 -6.36
CA ALA A 83 -0.05 18.74 -5.27
C ALA A 83 -1.40 18.11 -5.70
N SER A 84 -1.78 18.27 -6.97
CA SER A 84 -2.97 17.67 -7.59
C SER A 84 -2.76 16.27 -8.16
N GLN A 85 -1.52 15.78 -8.20
CA GLN A 85 -1.15 14.48 -8.79
C GLN A 85 0.08 13.93 -8.05
N LYS A 86 -0.10 13.51 -6.80
CA LYS A 86 0.94 12.96 -5.92
C LYS A 86 1.10 11.47 -6.18
N MET A 87 2.31 10.94 -6.08
CA MET A 87 2.52 9.50 -6.10
C MET A 87 2.31 8.96 -4.69
N ARG A 88 1.35 8.06 -4.50
CA ARG A 88 1.02 7.48 -3.19
C ARG A 88 1.37 6.00 -3.15
N VAL A 89 2.33 5.65 -2.30
CA VAL A 89 2.61 4.25 -1.95
C VAL A 89 1.76 3.90 -0.73
N THR A 90 1.04 2.78 -0.81
CA THR A 90 0.25 2.21 0.30
C THR A 90 0.79 0.84 0.63
N ASN A 91 1.32 0.66 1.84
CA ASN A 91 1.76 -0.64 2.34
C ASN A 91 0.88 -1.04 3.55
N PRO A 92 -0.17 -1.83 3.34
CA PRO A 92 -1.01 -2.34 4.43
C PRO A 92 -0.42 -3.61 5.09
N THR A 93 0.72 -4.10 4.61
CA THR A 93 1.31 -5.36 5.05
C THR A 93 2.21 -5.17 6.28
N SER A 94 2.71 -6.27 6.85
CA SER A 94 3.75 -6.26 7.88
C SER A 94 5.17 -6.23 7.33
N THR A 95 5.35 -6.36 6.01
CA THR A 95 6.67 -6.34 5.36
C THR A 95 7.10 -4.89 5.14
N ALA A 96 8.15 -4.45 5.83
CA ALA A 96 8.63 -3.07 5.77
C ALA A 96 9.31 -2.69 4.44
N THR A 97 9.98 -3.64 3.81
CA THR A 97 10.78 -3.40 2.60
C THR A 97 9.92 -3.31 1.35
N TRP A 98 10.14 -2.27 0.57
CA TRP A 98 9.57 -2.07 -0.75
C TRP A 98 10.41 -1.04 -1.52
N ALA A 99 10.27 -1.00 -2.83
CA ALA A 99 10.84 0.04 -3.69
C ALA A 99 9.74 0.61 -4.60
N LEU A 100 9.81 1.92 -4.85
CA LEU A 100 9.03 2.58 -5.89
C LEU A 100 9.97 2.87 -7.07
N THR A 101 9.61 2.40 -8.26
CA THR A 101 10.40 2.60 -9.49
C THR A 101 9.55 3.20 -10.61
N VAL A 102 10.22 3.79 -11.60
CA VAL A 102 9.61 4.28 -12.84
C VAL A 102 10.34 3.70 -14.06
N ALA A 103 9.57 3.25 -15.04
CA ALA A 103 10.08 2.71 -16.30
C ALA A 103 9.16 3.06 -17.47
N ALA A 104 9.66 2.96 -18.71
CA ALA A 104 8.83 3.13 -19.90
C ALA A 104 7.79 2.00 -20.00
N THR A 105 6.53 2.36 -20.24
CA THR A 105 5.39 1.43 -20.14
C THR A 105 5.47 0.29 -21.15
N SER A 106 5.92 0.58 -22.37
CA SER A 106 6.05 -0.41 -23.45
C SER A 106 7.47 -0.97 -23.57
N GLY A 107 8.31 -0.79 -22.54
CA GLY A 107 9.68 -1.31 -22.49
C GLY A 107 10.74 -0.37 -23.07
N ASN A 108 11.97 -0.86 -23.14
CA ASN A 108 13.18 -0.07 -23.43
C ASN A 108 13.34 0.40 -24.89
N THR A 109 12.43 -0.01 -25.78
CA THR A 109 12.34 0.48 -27.17
C THR A 109 11.26 1.55 -27.36
N THR A 110 10.55 1.95 -26.29
CA THR A 110 9.56 3.03 -26.35
C THR A 110 10.24 4.33 -26.77
N LEU A 111 9.55 5.17 -27.54
CA LEU A 111 10.03 6.49 -27.94
C LEU A 111 9.04 7.56 -27.51
N TRP A 112 9.54 8.78 -27.32
CA TRP A 112 8.68 9.97 -27.39
C TRP A 112 8.13 10.07 -28.81
N SER A 113 6.84 10.31 -28.98
CA SER A 113 6.23 10.44 -30.30
C SER A 113 5.13 11.50 -30.35
N ASP A 114 5.07 12.23 -31.46
CA ASP A 114 3.94 13.09 -31.85
C ASP A 114 2.98 12.39 -32.84
N GLY A 115 3.20 11.09 -33.10
CA GLY A 115 2.50 10.28 -34.09
C GLY A 115 3.20 10.12 -35.44
N SER A 116 4.15 10.99 -35.79
CA SER A 116 4.92 10.93 -37.06
C SER A 116 6.43 10.95 -36.83
N ASN A 117 6.88 11.77 -35.91
CA ASN A 117 8.27 11.95 -35.51
C ASN A 117 8.51 11.34 -34.14
N THR A 118 9.77 11.01 -33.85
CA THR A 118 10.17 10.41 -32.59
C THR A 118 11.48 10.98 -32.05
N MET A 119 11.73 10.78 -30.75
CA MET A 119 13.04 10.95 -30.12
C MET A 119 13.21 9.95 -28.97
N ASP A 120 14.46 9.66 -28.62
CA ASP A 120 14.76 8.69 -27.56
C ASP A 120 14.46 9.26 -26.16
N PHE A 121 14.15 8.36 -25.23
CA PHE A 121 14.16 8.65 -23.79
C PHE A 121 15.39 8.07 -23.08
N ASN A 122 16.11 7.14 -23.72
CA ASN A 122 17.23 6.39 -23.13
C ASN A 122 18.48 6.41 -24.03
N GLY A 123 18.56 7.33 -24.98
CA GLY A 123 19.70 7.50 -25.87
C GLY A 123 20.82 8.35 -25.26
N SER A 124 21.63 8.95 -26.12
CA SER A 124 22.59 9.99 -25.72
C SER A 124 21.90 11.36 -25.62
N ALA A 125 22.58 12.37 -25.07
CA ALA A 125 22.05 13.74 -25.05
C ALA A 125 21.67 14.26 -26.46
N SER A 126 22.36 13.80 -27.50
CA SER A 126 22.08 14.21 -28.88
C SER A 126 20.97 13.40 -29.57
N ALA A 127 20.60 12.23 -29.02
CA ALA A 127 19.55 11.36 -29.55
C ALA A 127 18.22 11.49 -28.76
N GLY A 128 18.32 12.00 -27.53
CA GLY A 128 17.21 12.14 -26.61
C GLY A 128 17.46 11.29 -25.37
N ARG A 129 17.29 11.89 -24.19
CA ARG A 129 17.52 11.21 -22.92
C ARG A 129 16.72 11.86 -21.81
N LEU A 130 16.02 11.02 -21.05
CA LEU A 130 15.27 11.39 -19.87
C LEU A 130 16.10 11.10 -18.62
N THR A 131 16.32 12.13 -17.82
CA THR A 131 16.88 12.07 -16.48
C THR A 131 15.77 12.25 -15.46
N VAL A 132 15.76 11.38 -14.45
CA VAL A 132 14.85 11.42 -13.31
C VAL A 132 15.67 11.67 -12.06
N ASP A 133 15.31 12.69 -11.28
CA ASP A 133 16.01 13.04 -10.05
C ASP A 133 15.02 13.14 -8.88
N ALA A 134 15.00 12.09 -8.08
CA ALA A 134 14.21 12.02 -6.86
C ALA A 134 14.94 12.63 -5.65
N SER A 135 16.21 13.01 -5.74
CA SER A 135 17.01 13.41 -4.57
C SER A 135 16.48 14.70 -3.94
N GLY A 136 16.01 15.64 -4.77
CA GLY A 136 15.36 16.89 -4.36
C GLY A 136 13.85 16.78 -4.06
N SER A 137 13.27 15.58 -4.19
CA SER A 137 11.83 15.38 -4.01
C SER A 137 11.37 15.54 -2.55
N THR A 138 10.07 15.77 -2.38
CA THR A 138 9.41 15.85 -1.07
C THR A 138 8.67 14.55 -0.78
N LEU A 139 9.01 13.92 0.35
CA LEU A 139 8.37 12.72 0.86
C LEU A 139 7.60 13.08 2.14
N ALA A 140 6.31 12.77 2.17
CA ALA A 140 5.45 13.01 3.32
C ALA A 140 4.71 11.72 3.71
N GLY A 141 4.64 11.44 5.01
CA GLY A 141 3.80 10.36 5.51
C GLY A 141 2.35 10.77 5.65
N VAL A 142 1.43 9.95 5.13
CA VAL A 142 -0.01 10.18 5.23
C VAL A 142 -0.49 9.71 6.61
N GLY A 143 -1.38 10.49 7.23
CA GLY A 143 -1.94 10.13 8.54
C GLY A 143 -0.91 10.05 9.68
N GLY A 144 0.24 10.71 9.54
CA GLY A 144 1.32 10.67 10.53
C GLY A 144 2.26 9.47 10.39
N THR A 145 2.17 8.70 9.29
CA THR A 145 3.14 7.62 8.99
C THR A 145 4.57 8.17 9.00
N SER A 146 5.52 7.46 9.62
CA SER A 146 6.92 7.89 9.62
C SER A 146 7.55 7.74 8.24
N THR A 147 8.41 8.70 7.84
CA THR A 147 9.25 8.64 6.65
C THR A 147 10.67 8.12 6.93
N SER A 148 10.98 7.79 8.19
CA SER A 148 12.28 7.22 8.56
C SER A 148 12.52 5.89 7.85
N ASN A 149 13.79 5.61 7.53
CA ASN A 149 14.21 4.42 6.78
C ASN A 149 13.64 4.34 5.36
N ILE A 150 13.16 5.45 4.78
CA ILE A 150 12.86 5.56 3.36
C ILE A 150 13.88 6.48 2.71
N THR A 151 14.60 5.96 1.73
CA THR A 151 15.64 6.66 0.99
C THR A 151 15.10 7.10 -0.36
N LYS A 152 15.35 8.37 -0.73
CA LYS A 152 15.04 8.90 -2.06
C LYS A 152 16.09 8.46 -3.07
N GLY A 153 15.65 8.18 -4.30
CA GLY A 153 16.54 7.89 -5.42
C GLY A 153 17.45 9.09 -5.76
N SER A 154 18.62 8.81 -6.34
CA SER A 154 19.53 9.81 -6.87
C SER A 154 19.11 10.28 -8.27
N SER A 155 19.76 11.32 -8.78
CA SER A 155 19.67 11.70 -10.20
C SER A 155 20.23 10.57 -11.08
N THR A 156 19.42 10.07 -12.01
CA THR A 156 19.80 8.97 -12.89
C THR A 156 19.12 9.15 -14.25
N SER A 157 19.84 8.85 -15.33
CA SER A 157 19.28 8.87 -16.68
C SER A 157 18.92 7.47 -17.12
N PHE A 158 17.87 7.35 -17.91
CA PHE A 158 17.68 6.13 -18.69
C PHE A 158 18.80 6.00 -19.72
N VAL A 159 19.33 4.79 -19.87
CA VAL A 159 20.43 4.48 -20.79
C VAL A 159 20.13 3.13 -21.40
N GLN A 160 20.01 3.08 -22.72
CA GLN A 160 19.67 1.87 -23.46
C GLN A 160 20.60 0.71 -23.10
N GLY A 161 20.01 -0.43 -22.73
CA GLY A 161 20.74 -1.65 -22.36
C GLY A 161 21.48 -1.59 -21.02
N THR A 162 21.35 -0.49 -20.26
CA THR A 162 22.01 -0.30 -18.96
C THR A 162 21.03 0.06 -17.86
N THR A 163 20.13 1.02 -18.10
CA THR A 163 19.19 1.55 -17.12
C THR A 163 17.81 1.65 -17.75
N ASP A 164 17.00 0.61 -17.53
CA ASP A 164 15.63 0.49 -18.04
C ASP A 164 14.57 0.83 -16.98
N SER A 165 14.98 0.95 -15.71
CA SER A 165 14.14 1.33 -14.58
C SER A 165 14.93 2.21 -13.62
N ILE A 166 14.28 3.22 -13.04
CA ILE A 166 14.87 4.15 -12.08
C ILE A 166 14.11 4.07 -10.76
N THR A 167 14.85 3.88 -9.67
CA THR A 167 14.31 3.90 -8.31
C THR A 167 14.01 5.33 -7.86
N LEU A 168 12.79 5.57 -7.40
CA LEU A 168 12.34 6.83 -6.80
C LEU A 168 12.44 6.79 -5.28
N LEU A 169 12.06 5.66 -4.66
CA LEU A 169 12.12 5.44 -3.21
C LEU A 169 12.55 3.99 -2.91
N SER A 170 13.26 3.80 -1.80
CA SER A 170 13.56 2.50 -1.21
C SER A 170 13.27 2.52 0.28
N ALA A 171 12.38 1.65 0.74
CA ALA A 171 12.11 1.42 2.15
C ALA A 171 13.02 0.31 2.70
N GLY A 172 13.77 0.65 3.75
CA GLY A 172 14.60 -0.30 4.50
C GLY A 172 13.80 -1.16 5.46
N GLY A 173 14.43 -2.17 6.04
CA GLY A 173 13.78 -3.15 6.93
C GLY A 173 13.19 -2.60 8.23
N SER A 174 13.43 -1.32 8.54
CA SER A 174 12.85 -0.61 9.69
C SER A 174 11.95 0.56 9.28
N ALA A 175 11.52 0.61 8.02
CA ALA A 175 10.46 1.53 7.60
C ALA A 175 9.14 1.17 8.30
N ALA A 176 8.24 2.16 8.43
CA ALA A 176 6.93 1.91 9.01
C ALA A 176 6.11 0.95 8.13
N ALA A 177 5.48 -0.05 8.75
CA ALA A 177 4.54 -0.97 8.11
C ALA A 177 3.50 -1.41 9.16
N PRO A 178 2.19 -1.18 8.94
CA PRO A 178 1.59 -0.57 7.75
C PRO A 178 1.82 0.94 7.65
N GLY A 179 1.67 1.51 6.45
CA GLY A 179 1.85 2.95 6.21
C GLY A 179 1.43 3.43 4.82
N GLN A 180 1.33 4.75 4.68
CA GLN A 180 1.14 5.43 3.39
C GLN A 180 2.08 6.62 3.26
N TRP A 181 2.58 6.86 2.04
CA TRP A 181 3.50 7.95 1.75
C TRP A 181 3.16 8.62 0.43
N ASP A 182 3.18 9.95 0.44
CA ASP A 182 3.06 10.79 -0.75
C ASP A 182 4.45 11.28 -1.16
N LEU A 183 4.81 11.08 -2.43
CA LEU A 183 6.00 11.61 -3.07
C LEU A 183 5.62 12.67 -4.11
N THR A 184 6.25 13.84 -4.02
CA THR A 184 6.08 14.95 -4.96
C THR A 184 7.41 15.58 -5.32
N SER A 185 7.40 16.43 -6.35
CA SER A 185 8.55 17.26 -6.73
C SER A 185 9.77 16.45 -7.20
N VAL A 186 9.55 15.31 -7.87
CA VAL A 186 10.61 14.59 -8.58
C VAL A 186 10.94 15.38 -9.84
N SER A 187 12.19 15.82 -9.98
CA SER A 187 12.64 16.61 -11.11
C SER A 187 12.86 15.72 -12.33
N LEU A 188 12.38 16.15 -13.49
CA LEU A 188 12.61 15.50 -14.78
C LEU A 188 13.36 16.45 -15.71
N THR A 189 14.35 15.92 -16.43
CA THR A 189 15.05 16.64 -17.50
C THR A 189 15.08 15.78 -18.74
N GLN A 190 14.55 16.29 -19.85
CA GLN A 190 14.63 15.66 -21.16
C GLN A 190 15.63 16.43 -22.03
N ASP A 191 16.68 15.74 -22.47
CA ASP A 191 17.53 16.16 -23.57
C ASP A 191 16.74 16.03 -24.89
N ILE A 192 16.62 17.11 -25.66
CA ILE A 192 15.92 17.17 -26.95
C ILE A 192 16.96 17.32 -28.06
N PRO A 193 16.96 16.43 -29.08
CA PRO A 193 17.87 16.51 -30.22
C PRO A 193 17.76 17.84 -30.97
N ALA A 194 18.87 18.23 -31.61
CA ALA A 194 18.85 19.33 -32.57
C ALA A 194 17.91 19.01 -33.74
N LEU A 195 17.27 20.04 -34.32
CA LEU A 195 16.37 19.90 -35.46
C LEU A 195 15.15 19.01 -35.21
N GLN A 196 14.77 18.75 -33.94
CA GLN A 196 13.55 18.03 -33.62
C GLN A 196 12.33 18.76 -34.20
N ALA A 197 11.52 18.06 -34.98
CA ALA A 197 10.34 18.63 -35.61
C ALA A 197 9.36 19.17 -34.56
N THR A 198 8.68 20.28 -34.87
CA THR A 198 7.65 20.84 -33.98
C THR A 198 6.48 19.88 -33.85
N GLY A 199 6.07 19.57 -32.62
CA GLY A 199 4.97 18.65 -32.34
C GLY A 199 4.74 18.48 -30.85
N ASN A 200 3.65 17.78 -30.51
CA ASN A 200 3.34 17.41 -29.13
C ASN A 200 3.78 15.96 -28.90
N TYR A 201 4.99 15.79 -28.38
CA TYR A 201 5.54 14.46 -28.12
C TYR A 201 5.05 13.92 -26.78
N SER A 202 4.70 12.64 -26.76
CA SER A 202 4.28 11.94 -25.54
C SER A 202 5.02 10.60 -25.40
N ILE A 203 5.18 10.15 -24.17
CA ILE A 203 5.69 8.84 -23.81
C ILE A 203 4.91 8.30 -22.61
N GLY A 204 4.60 7.02 -22.60
CA GLY A 204 3.96 6.37 -21.46
C GLY A 204 5.01 5.88 -20.45
N MET A 205 4.87 6.26 -19.18
CA MET A 205 5.70 5.77 -18.07
C MET A 205 4.84 5.05 -17.03
N THR A 206 5.35 3.97 -16.46
CA THR A 206 4.69 3.16 -15.43
C THR A 206 5.45 3.28 -14.12
N LEU A 207 4.70 3.43 -13.03
CA LEU A 207 5.20 3.34 -11.66
C LEU A 207 4.95 1.94 -11.12
N THR A 208 5.94 1.37 -10.45
CA THR A 208 5.83 0.04 -9.84
C THR A 208 6.29 0.10 -8.39
N ALA A 209 5.44 -0.38 -7.48
CA ALA A 209 5.82 -0.67 -6.10
C ALA A 209 6.02 -2.18 -5.94
N SER A 210 7.18 -2.59 -5.41
CA SER A 210 7.57 -4.00 -5.24
C SER A 210 8.41 -4.23 -4.00
#